data_AF-A0A1L5BT27-F1
#
_entry.id   AF-A0A1L5BT27-F1
#
_cell.length_a   1.000
_cell.length_b   1.000
_cell.length_c   1.000
_cell.angle_alpha   90.00
_cell.angle_beta   90.00
_cell.angle_gamma   90.00
#
_symmetry.space_group_name_H-M   'P 1'
#
loop_
_entity.id
_entity.type
_entity.pdbx_description
1 polymer ?
#
loop_
_entity_poly.entity_id
_entity_poly.type
_entity_poly.pdbx_seq_one_letter_code
_entity_poly.pdbx_strand_id
1 'polypeptide(L)'
;MGREIYVSPSDQSEDPESVTIRKLADGDAFTIPSGQFAFLLTEEIVEVPDDALGFISIKAKIKWRGLINVSGFHVDPGFKGRLIFSVYNAGPVPVHLRQGQPMFLLWLSSLDRPTKLGRKNAAQLSFPAELIPSISGELQSIAGINKKIKDVDKDLTSRIHAVEREQTYYRVIALILMLFVGAMVTNWVREGGLQQLLAASSTGLDQANDASVDPRVNSSGAIPSNAADSVSNSTEAGGGVK
;
A
#
# COMPACT_ATOMS: atom_id res chain seq x y z
N MET A 1 -33.60 10.97 14.46
CA MET A 1 -32.22 11.37 14.12
C MET A 1 -32.22 12.88 13.97
N GLY A 2 -31.28 13.56 14.60
CA GLY A 2 -31.27 15.01 14.77
C GLY A 2 -30.49 15.77 13.70
N ARG A 3 -30.15 17.03 14.00
CA ARG A 3 -29.60 17.96 13.01
C ARG A 3 -28.07 18.00 12.91
N GLU A 4 -27.35 17.28 13.75
CA GLU A 4 -25.88 17.26 13.69
C GLU A 4 -25.38 15.84 13.43
N ILE A 5 -24.41 15.75 12.51
CA ILE A 5 -23.69 14.51 12.22
C ILE A 5 -22.19 14.74 12.12
N TYR A 6 -21.45 13.67 12.33
CA TYR A 6 -20.08 13.52 11.93
C TYR A 6 -19.94 12.18 11.21
N VAL A 7 -19.20 12.16 10.11
CA VAL A 7 -18.85 10.92 9.39
C VAL A 7 -17.34 10.94 9.22
N SER A 8 -16.68 9.83 9.57
CA SER A 8 -15.22 9.72 9.44
C SER A 8 -14.78 9.88 7.98
N PRO A 9 -13.58 10.45 7.74
CA PRO A 9 -13.06 10.65 6.39
C PRO A 9 -12.82 9.30 5.71
N SER A 10 -12.90 9.31 4.38
CA SER A 10 -12.69 8.12 3.54
C SER A 10 -11.91 8.50 2.29
N ASP A 11 -11.45 7.54 1.50
CA ASP A 11 -10.79 7.83 0.20
C ASP A 11 -11.67 8.61 -0.80
N GLN A 12 -12.95 8.84 -0.47
CA GLN A 12 -13.93 9.62 -1.24
C GLN A 12 -14.20 11.02 -0.64
N SER A 13 -13.68 11.36 0.55
CA SER A 13 -13.81 12.71 1.07
C SER A 13 -12.86 13.64 0.32
N GLU A 14 -13.41 14.73 -0.22
CA GLU A 14 -12.64 15.70 -1.04
C GLU A 14 -11.49 16.36 -0.26
N ASP A 15 -11.62 16.46 1.07
CA ASP A 15 -10.57 16.94 1.96
C ASP A 15 -10.59 16.13 3.28
N PRO A 16 -9.64 15.19 3.48
CA PRO A 16 -9.51 14.37 4.69
C PRO A 16 -9.21 15.14 5.98
N GLU A 17 -8.72 16.39 5.91
CA GLU A 17 -8.42 17.22 7.08
C GLU A 17 -9.58 18.15 7.47
N SER A 18 -10.57 18.32 6.59
CA SER A 18 -11.73 19.21 6.79
C SER A 18 -12.88 18.60 7.62
N VAL A 19 -12.66 17.49 8.32
CA VAL A 19 -13.74 16.68 8.91
C VAL A 19 -14.40 17.40 10.08
N THR A 20 -15.45 18.13 9.74
CA THR A 20 -16.20 18.98 10.65
C THR A 20 -17.58 18.40 10.92
N ILE A 21 -18.18 18.82 12.02
CA ILE A 21 -19.59 18.54 12.32
C ILE A 21 -20.42 19.17 11.21
N ARG A 22 -21.22 18.35 10.52
CA ARG A 22 -22.17 18.83 9.54
C ARG A 22 -23.52 19.06 10.21
N LYS A 23 -24.06 20.25 10.00
CA LYS A 23 -25.44 20.58 10.34
C LYS A 23 -26.35 20.24 9.16
N LEU A 24 -27.44 19.55 9.43
CA LEU A 24 -28.45 19.12 8.47
C LEU A 24 -29.70 19.99 8.62
N ALA A 25 -30.26 20.42 7.50
CA ALA A 25 -31.60 20.97 7.42
C ALA A 25 -32.66 19.84 7.50
N ASP A 26 -33.91 20.23 7.65
CA ASP A 26 -35.00 19.28 7.79
C ASP A 26 -35.19 18.47 6.50
N GLY A 27 -35.12 17.15 6.62
CA GLY A 27 -35.20 16.24 5.47
C GLY A 27 -33.91 16.07 4.66
N ASP A 28 -32.79 16.70 5.06
CA ASP A 28 -31.50 16.48 4.40
C ASP A 28 -31.08 15.02 4.47
N ALA A 29 -30.50 14.55 3.36
CA ALA A 29 -29.94 13.22 3.25
C ALA A 29 -28.42 13.25 3.45
N PHE A 30 -27.90 12.17 4.04
CA PHE A 30 -26.47 11.93 4.13
C PHE A 30 -26.19 10.44 3.98
N THR A 31 -24.93 10.13 3.73
CA THR A 31 -24.47 8.77 3.48
C THR A 31 -23.34 8.43 4.43
N ILE A 32 -23.39 7.22 4.99
CA ILE A 32 -22.27 6.62 5.72
C ILE A 32 -21.62 5.60 4.78
N PRO A 33 -20.42 5.87 4.24
CA PRO A 33 -19.73 4.93 3.37
C PRO A 33 -19.45 3.59 4.08
N SER A 34 -19.24 2.53 3.29
CA SER A 34 -18.85 1.23 3.84
C SER A 34 -17.50 1.34 4.58
N GLY A 35 -17.41 0.70 5.75
CA GLY A 35 -16.23 0.71 6.59
C GLY A 35 -15.95 2.04 7.30
N GLN A 36 -16.92 2.96 7.32
CA GLN A 36 -16.80 4.24 8.00
C GLN A 36 -17.65 4.29 9.27
N PHE A 37 -17.18 5.13 10.19
CA PHE A 37 -17.82 5.43 11.45
C PHE A 37 -18.58 6.76 11.36
N ALA A 38 -19.67 6.90 12.10
CA ALA A 38 -20.39 8.16 12.20
C ALA A 38 -20.89 8.41 13.63
N PHE A 39 -20.88 9.68 14.03
CA PHE A 39 -21.62 10.14 15.20
C PHE A 39 -22.92 10.80 14.75
N LEU A 40 -24.02 10.40 15.39
CA LEU A 40 -25.36 10.88 15.10
C LEU A 40 -25.96 11.48 16.38
N LEU A 41 -26.41 12.72 16.33
CA LEU A 41 -27.13 13.35 17.42
C LEU A 41 -28.63 13.03 17.32
N THR A 42 -29.36 12.88 18.43
CA THR A 42 -30.82 12.76 18.43
C THR A 42 -31.54 14.09 18.18
N GLU A 43 -32.80 14.00 17.73
CA GLU A 43 -33.66 15.19 17.68
C GLU A 43 -34.27 15.47 19.06
N GLU A 44 -34.52 14.40 19.79
CA GLU A 44 -35.18 14.39 21.08
C GLU A 44 -34.20 14.78 22.19
N ILE A 45 -34.68 15.62 23.11
CA ILE A 45 -34.02 15.89 24.40
C ILE A 45 -34.58 14.87 25.39
N VAL A 46 -33.69 14.04 25.93
CA VAL A 46 -34.01 12.98 26.89
C VAL A 46 -33.57 13.45 28.28
N GLU A 47 -34.43 13.26 29.26
CA GLU A 47 -34.14 13.43 30.68
C GLU A 47 -34.47 12.13 31.39
N VAL A 48 -33.45 11.48 31.96
CA VAL A 48 -33.60 10.23 32.69
C VAL A 48 -33.62 10.56 34.19
N PRO A 49 -34.67 10.17 34.94
CA PRO A 49 -34.73 10.46 36.36
C PRO A 49 -33.68 9.64 37.14
N ASP A 50 -33.37 10.05 38.37
CA ASP A 50 -32.35 9.40 39.21
C ASP A 50 -32.71 7.98 39.65
N ASP A 51 -33.96 7.56 39.46
CA ASP A 51 -34.49 6.24 39.79
C ASP A 51 -34.77 5.38 38.55
N ALA A 52 -34.27 5.76 37.37
CA ALA A 52 -34.41 4.97 36.16
C ALA A 52 -33.09 4.87 35.37
N LEU A 53 -32.96 3.78 34.61
CA LEU A 53 -31.89 3.54 33.67
C LEU A 53 -32.48 3.42 32.27
N GLY A 54 -31.85 4.07 31.28
CA GLY A 54 -32.24 3.94 29.88
C GLY A 54 -31.40 2.90 29.15
N PHE A 55 -32.00 2.02 28.36
CA PHE A 55 -31.30 1.10 27.46
C PHE A 55 -31.53 1.51 26.02
N ILE A 56 -30.45 1.53 25.25
CA ILE A 56 -30.50 1.93 23.84
C ILE A 56 -30.31 0.75 22.91
N SER A 57 -31.14 0.71 21.88
CA SER A 57 -31.11 -0.32 20.85
C SER A 57 -31.34 0.29 19.48
N ILE A 58 -30.74 -0.31 18.45
CA ILE A 58 -30.95 0.09 17.06
C ILE A 58 -32.12 -0.69 16.45
N LYS A 59 -32.99 0.00 15.69
CA LYS A 59 -34.11 -0.66 15.01
C LYS A 59 -33.58 -1.69 14.02
N ALA A 60 -34.17 -2.89 14.02
CA ALA A 60 -33.74 -4.00 13.16
C ALA A 60 -33.62 -3.60 11.69
N LYS A 61 -34.61 -2.87 11.14
CA LYS A 61 -34.60 -2.38 9.74
C LYS A 61 -33.34 -1.58 9.38
N ILE A 62 -32.76 -0.85 10.34
CA ILE A 62 -31.53 -0.09 10.14
C ILE A 62 -30.31 -1.00 10.31
N LYS A 63 -30.33 -1.88 11.32
CA LYS A 63 -29.28 -2.87 11.57
C LYS A 63 -28.99 -3.74 10.34
N TRP A 64 -30.04 -4.23 9.68
CA TRP A 64 -29.92 -5.09 8.49
C TRP A 64 -29.31 -4.39 7.27
N ARG A 65 -29.21 -3.05 7.26
CA ARG A 65 -28.49 -2.32 6.21
C ARG A 65 -26.96 -2.34 6.40
N GLY A 66 -26.47 -3.05 7.42
CA GLY A 66 -25.05 -3.10 7.77
C GLY A 66 -24.63 -2.08 8.82
N LEU A 67 -25.57 -1.32 9.40
CA LEU A 67 -25.26 -0.33 10.42
C LEU A 67 -25.24 -0.95 11.81
N ILE A 68 -24.07 -0.93 12.46
CA ILE A 68 -23.84 -1.46 13.79
C ILE A 68 -23.81 -0.32 14.78
N ASN A 69 -24.54 -0.46 15.89
CA ASN A 69 -24.40 0.46 17.02
C ASN A 69 -23.13 0.12 17.81
N VAL A 70 -22.25 1.08 17.96
CA VAL A 70 -20.98 0.97 18.71
C VAL A 70 -20.92 1.97 19.87
N SER A 71 -22.04 2.63 20.19
CA SER A 71 -22.18 3.47 21.37
C SER A 71 -22.17 2.66 22.67
N GLY A 72 -22.19 3.35 23.80
CA GLY A 72 -22.58 2.75 25.08
C GLY A 72 -23.95 2.06 24.99
N PHE A 73 -24.21 1.11 25.89
CA PHE A 73 -25.43 0.31 25.89
C PHE A 73 -26.61 0.97 26.62
N HIS A 74 -26.32 1.89 27.53
CA HIS A 74 -27.31 2.51 28.40
C HIS A 74 -27.10 4.02 28.52
N VAL A 75 -28.11 4.67 29.09
CA VAL A 75 -28.15 6.09 29.46
C VAL A 75 -28.26 6.14 30.98
N ASP A 76 -27.31 6.82 31.61
CA ASP A 76 -27.21 6.91 33.07
C ASP A 76 -28.40 7.67 33.69
N PRO A 77 -28.76 7.36 34.94
CA PRO A 77 -29.71 8.17 35.69
C PRO A 77 -29.21 9.61 35.85
N GLY A 78 -30.11 10.57 35.80
CA GLY A 78 -29.80 12.00 35.83
C GLY A 78 -29.28 12.57 34.50
N PHE A 79 -29.15 11.75 33.45
CA PHE A 79 -28.78 12.27 32.13
C PHE A 79 -29.82 13.25 31.60
N LYS A 80 -29.36 14.39 31.07
CA LYS A 80 -30.19 15.39 30.41
C LYS A 80 -29.53 15.84 29.10
N GLY A 81 -30.26 15.77 27.99
CA GLY A 81 -29.79 16.26 26.71
C GLY A 81 -30.14 15.37 25.52
N ARG A 82 -29.52 15.66 24.38
CA ARG A 82 -29.58 14.85 23.17
C ARG A 82 -28.55 13.72 23.26
N LEU A 83 -28.99 12.52 22.90
CA LEU A 83 -28.15 11.33 22.89
C LEU A 83 -27.22 11.35 21.68
N ILE A 84 -25.97 10.99 21.90
CA ILE A 84 -24.98 10.79 20.84
C ILE A 84 -24.89 9.29 20.56
N PHE A 85 -25.22 8.91 19.34
CA PHE A 85 -25.07 7.55 18.85
C PHE A 85 -23.81 7.44 18.01
N SER A 86 -23.03 6.41 18.30
CA SER A 86 -21.85 6.03 17.55
C SER A 86 -22.22 4.82 16.70
N VAL A 87 -22.08 4.93 15.38
CA VAL A 87 -22.44 3.85 14.45
C VAL A 87 -21.30 3.53 13.50
N TYR A 88 -21.21 2.26 13.11
CA TYR A 88 -20.24 1.78 12.13
C TYR A 88 -20.95 1.06 10.99
N ASN A 89 -20.62 1.41 9.74
CA ASN A 89 -21.15 0.70 8.58
C ASN A 89 -20.27 -0.51 8.25
N ALA A 90 -20.67 -1.68 8.75
CA ALA A 90 -20.07 -2.97 8.41
C ALA A 90 -20.64 -3.60 7.13
N GLY A 91 -21.64 -2.97 6.51
CA GLY A 91 -22.23 -3.44 5.27
C GLY A 91 -21.29 -3.20 4.08
N PRO A 92 -21.43 -3.97 2.99
CA PRO A 92 -20.62 -3.81 1.78
C PRO A 92 -21.03 -2.58 0.94
N VAL A 93 -22.14 -1.92 1.26
CA VAL A 93 -22.70 -0.79 0.51
C VAL A 93 -22.84 0.45 1.40
N PRO A 94 -22.78 1.67 0.84
CA PRO A 94 -23.07 2.89 1.58
C PRO A 94 -24.51 2.89 2.13
N VAL A 95 -24.69 3.40 3.33
CA VAL A 95 -26.02 3.51 3.96
C VAL A 95 -26.51 4.95 3.85
N HIS A 96 -27.62 5.14 3.13
CA HIS A 96 -28.30 6.42 3.02
C HIS A 96 -29.30 6.62 4.17
N LEU A 97 -29.20 7.75 4.84
CA LEU A 97 -30.03 8.16 5.95
C LEU A 97 -30.54 9.59 5.72
N ARG A 98 -31.61 9.93 6.43
CA ARG A 98 -32.22 11.24 6.37
C ARG A 98 -32.41 11.84 7.75
N GLN A 99 -32.30 13.16 7.85
CA GLN A 99 -32.71 13.89 9.05
C GLN A 99 -34.17 13.53 9.41
N GLY A 100 -34.44 13.40 10.71
CA GLY A 100 -35.75 13.02 11.23
C GLY A 100 -36.07 11.52 11.15
N GLN A 101 -35.23 10.70 10.52
CA GLN A 101 -35.50 9.27 10.41
C GLN A 101 -35.47 8.57 11.79
N PRO A 102 -36.46 7.72 12.12
CA PRO A 102 -36.46 6.93 13.34
C PRO A 102 -35.46 5.77 13.22
N MET A 103 -34.46 5.74 14.09
CA MET A 103 -33.33 4.79 14.00
C MET A 103 -33.10 3.99 15.27
N PHE A 104 -33.32 4.59 16.43
CA PHE A 104 -33.02 4.01 17.73
C PHE A 104 -34.30 3.84 18.56
N LEU A 105 -34.21 2.97 19.56
CA LEU A 105 -35.21 2.70 20.56
C LEU A 105 -34.57 2.99 21.93
N LEU A 106 -35.32 3.65 22.81
CA LEU A 106 -34.94 3.87 24.21
C LEU A 106 -35.96 3.17 25.10
N TRP A 107 -35.49 2.34 26.01
CA TRP A 107 -36.29 1.54 26.92
C TRP A 107 -35.92 1.96 28.34
N LEU A 108 -36.88 2.34 29.17
CA LEU A 108 -36.60 2.75 30.54
C LEU A 108 -36.87 1.59 31.49
N SER A 109 -35.99 1.43 32.47
CA SER A 109 -36.10 0.45 33.55
C SER A 109 -35.96 1.16 34.88
N SER A 110 -36.90 0.94 35.78
CA SER A 110 -36.84 1.49 37.14
C SER A 110 -35.76 0.78 37.97
N LEU A 111 -35.06 1.55 38.80
CA LEU A 111 -34.12 1.07 39.80
C LEU A 111 -34.87 0.73 41.10
N ASP A 112 -34.24 -0.07 41.98
CA ASP A 112 -34.79 -0.38 43.31
C ASP A 112 -34.79 0.86 44.23
N ARG A 113 -33.89 1.81 43.98
CA ARG A 113 -33.78 3.08 44.70
C ARG A 113 -33.15 4.17 43.81
N PRO A 114 -33.38 5.47 44.10
CA PRO A 114 -32.66 6.55 43.43
C PRO A 114 -31.15 6.44 43.61
N THR A 115 -30.39 6.65 42.54
CA THR A 115 -28.93 6.63 42.62
C THR A 115 -28.40 7.87 43.33
N LYS A 116 -27.33 7.70 44.12
CA LYS A 116 -26.57 8.83 44.70
C LYS A 116 -25.56 9.42 43.72
N LEU A 117 -25.26 8.70 42.64
CA LEU A 117 -24.25 9.02 41.63
C LEU A 117 -24.88 9.46 40.30
N GLY A 118 -26.09 10.04 40.35
CA GLY A 118 -26.76 10.57 39.17
C GLY A 118 -25.89 11.61 38.47
N ARG A 119 -25.99 11.66 37.15
CA ARG A 119 -25.24 12.63 36.34
C ARG A 119 -25.74 14.05 36.64
N LYS A 120 -24.82 14.98 36.95
CA LYS A 120 -25.15 16.38 37.30
C LYS A 120 -24.67 17.41 36.27
N ASN A 121 -24.31 16.95 35.09
CA ASN A 121 -23.75 17.81 34.05
C ASN A 121 -24.83 18.65 33.39
N ALA A 122 -24.43 19.78 32.79
CA ALA A 122 -25.32 20.58 31.97
C ALA A 122 -25.91 19.75 30.81
N ALA A 123 -27.10 20.18 30.34
CA ALA A 123 -27.79 19.48 29.28
C ALA A 123 -26.94 19.45 28.00
N GLN A 124 -26.64 18.26 27.49
CA GLN A 124 -25.88 18.09 26.25
C GLN A 124 -26.78 18.39 25.05
N LEU A 125 -26.52 19.46 24.30
CA LEU A 125 -27.37 19.86 23.16
C LEU A 125 -26.69 19.69 21.79
N SER A 126 -25.37 19.55 21.77
CA SER A 126 -24.55 19.40 20.56
C SER A 126 -23.41 18.42 20.83
N PHE A 127 -22.65 18.07 19.80
CA PHE A 127 -21.44 17.28 20.02
C PHE A 127 -20.41 18.04 20.88
N PRO A 128 -19.78 17.39 21.88
CA PRO A 128 -18.66 17.96 22.61
C PRO A 128 -17.42 18.01 21.71
N ALA A 129 -16.64 19.09 21.80
CA ALA A 129 -15.47 19.33 20.94
C ALA A 129 -14.38 18.24 21.06
N GLU A 130 -14.31 17.53 22.19
CA GLU A 130 -13.32 16.50 22.48
C GLU A 130 -13.58 15.15 21.78
N LEU A 131 -14.80 14.93 21.28
CA LEU A 131 -15.24 13.65 20.74
C LEU A 131 -14.79 13.41 19.29
N ILE A 132 -14.42 14.47 18.57
CA ILE A 132 -14.00 14.38 17.16
C ILE A 132 -12.51 14.04 17.01
N PRO A 133 -11.58 14.71 17.73
CA PRO A 133 -10.15 14.43 17.57
C PRO A 133 -9.75 13.01 17.97
N SER A 134 -10.51 12.35 18.86
CA SER A 134 -10.16 11.04 19.41
C SER A 134 -10.40 9.85 18.46
N ILE A 135 -11.20 10.01 17.40
CA ILE A 135 -11.53 8.94 16.44
C ILE A 135 -11.02 9.26 15.01
N SER A 136 -10.56 10.49 14.75
CA SER A 136 -10.11 10.92 13.42
C SER A 136 -8.77 10.32 12.95
N GLY A 137 -8.18 9.35 13.67
CA GLY A 137 -7.06 8.58 13.13
C GLY A 137 -7.50 7.82 11.89
N GLU A 138 -6.65 7.76 10.84
CA GLU A 138 -6.96 7.09 9.57
C GLU A 138 -7.59 5.71 9.78
N LEU A 139 -8.92 5.62 9.68
CA LEU A 139 -9.61 4.35 9.72
C LEU A 139 -9.47 3.72 8.34
N GLN A 140 -8.38 2.97 8.13
CA GLN A 140 -8.16 2.23 6.88
C GLN A 140 -9.25 1.17 6.74
N SER A 141 -10.29 1.49 5.96
CA SER A 141 -11.39 0.56 5.68
C SER A 141 -10.92 -0.59 4.77
N ILE A 142 -11.52 -1.78 4.91
CA ILE A 142 -11.24 -2.94 4.04
C ILE A 142 -11.46 -2.59 2.55
N ALA A 143 -12.47 -1.79 2.25
CA ALA A 143 -12.73 -1.31 0.90
C ALA A 143 -11.58 -0.43 0.37
N GLY A 144 -11.04 0.46 1.20
CA GLY A 144 -9.87 1.28 0.86
C GLY A 144 -8.62 0.43 0.60
N ILE A 145 -8.42 -0.62 1.40
CA ILE A 145 -7.33 -1.59 1.18
C ILE A 145 -7.51 -2.30 -0.18
N ASN A 146 -8.70 -2.78 -0.52
CA ASN A 146 -8.95 -3.44 -1.80
C ASN A 146 -8.74 -2.50 -3.00
N LYS A 147 -9.09 -1.21 -2.85
CA LYS A 147 -8.80 -0.18 -3.86
C LYS A 147 -7.30 0.01 -4.03
N LYS A 148 -6.55 0.17 -2.93
CA LYS A 148 -5.08 0.24 -2.94
C LYS A 148 -4.46 -0.99 -3.60
N ILE A 149 -4.95 -2.20 -3.32
CA ILE A 149 -4.49 -3.43 -3.97
C ILE A 149 -4.69 -3.36 -5.48
N LYS A 150 -5.86 -2.94 -5.96
CA LYS A 150 -6.13 -2.79 -7.40
C LYS A 150 -5.28 -1.71 -8.06
N ASP A 151 -5.08 -0.59 -7.39
CA ASP A 151 -4.27 0.51 -7.90
C ASP A 151 -2.80 0.11 -8.00
N VAL A 152 -2.29 -0.63 -6.99
CA VAL A 152 -0.94 -1.22 -7.01
C VAL A 152 -0.80 -2.28 -8.10
N ASP A 153 -1.81 -3.15 -8.29
CA ASP A 153 -1.80 -4.16 -9.36
C ASP A 153 -1.80 -3.51 -10.75
N LYS A 154 -2.57 -2.42 -10.93
CA LYS A 154 -2.56 -1.62 -12.15
C LYS A 154 -1.22 -0.93 -12.39
N ASP A 155 -0.61 -0.35 -11.35
CA ASP A 155 0.73 0.24 -11.44
C ASP A 155 1.77 -0.82 -11.84
N LEU A 156 1.75 -1.98 -11.19
CA LEU A 156 2.64 -3.10 -11.49
C LEU A 156 2.47 -3.58 -12.93
N THR A 157 1.23 -3.77 -13.39
CA THR A 157 0.93 -4.17 -14.77
C THR A 157 1.44 -3.13 -15.77
N SER A 158 1.28 -1.84 -15.47
CA SER A 158 1.78 -0.76 -16.33
C SER A 158 3.31 -0.75 -16.43
N ARG A 159 4.01 -1.02 -15.31
CA ARG A 159 5.47 -1.15 -15.27
C ARG A 159 5.95 -2.39 -16.01
N ILE A 160 5.26 -3.53 -15.87
CA ILE A 160 5.55 -4.75 -16.63
C ILE A 160 5.47 -4.47 -18.13
N HIS A 161 4.39 -3.85 -18.60
CA HIS A 161 4.24 -3.52 -20.02
C HIS A 161 5.27 -2.49 -20.52
N ALA A 162 5.70 -1.55 -19.67
CA ALA A 162 6.79 -0.65 -20.02
C ALA A 162 8.11 -1.41 -20.22
N VAL A 163 8.43 -2.32 -19.30
CA VAL A 163 9.64 -3.17 -19.39
C VAL A 163 9.57 -4.14 -20.58
N GLU A 164 8.42 -4.76 -20.86
CA GLU A 164 8.25 -5.63 -22.02
C GLU A 164 8.51 -4.89 -23.33
N ARG A 165 8.10 -3.62 -23.43
CA ARG A 165 8.32 -2.78 -24.60
C ARG A 165 9.81 -2.48 -24.79
N GLU A 166 10.52 -2.14 -23.72
CA GLU A 166 11.97 -1.94 -23.75
C GLU A 166 12.70 -3.24 -24.12
N GLN A 167 12.33 -4.37 -23.51
CA GLN A 167 12.94 -5.66 -23.84
C GLN A 167 12.65 -6.12 -25.27
N THR A 168 11.46 -5.82 -25.81
CA THR A 168 11.11 -6.14 -27.20
C THR A 168 12.00 -5.39 -28.18
N TYR A 169 12.29 -4.12 -27.92
CA TYR A 169 13.23 -3.33 -28.72
C TYR A 169 14.62 -3.96 -28.75
N TYR A 170 15.17 -4.33 -27.58
CA TYR A 170 16.47 -4.99 -27.50
C TYR A 170 16.48 -6.38 -28.16
N ARG A 171 15.40 -7.18 -28.02
CA ARG A 171 15.27 -8.48 -28.69
C ARG A 171 15.26 -8.34 -30.21
N VAL A 172 14.53 -7.36 -30.76
CA VAL A 172 14.48 -7.13 -32.21
C VAL A 172 15.84 -6.69 -32.74
N ILE A 173 16.51 -5.75 -32.06
CA ILE A 173 17.87 -5.34 -32.45
C ILE A 173 18.83 -6.52 -32.39
N ALA A 174 18.80 -7.31 -31.31
CA ALA A 174 19.66 -8.48 -31.19
C ALA A 174 19.44 -9.48 -32.33
N LEU A 175 18.19 -9.72 -32.75
CA LEU A 175 17.88 -10.58 -33.90
C LEU A 175 18.41 -10.03 -35.22
N ILE A 176 18.25 -8.72 -35.48
CA ILE A 176 18.79 -8.07 -36.69
C ILE A 176 20.32 -8.16 -36.71
N LEU A 177 20.96 -7.90 -35.57
CA LEU A 177 22.41 -7.93 -35.44
C LEU A 177 22.94 -9.37 -35.62
N MET A 178 22.23 -10.37 -35.08
CA MET A 178 22.54 -11.78 -35.28
C MET A 178 22.44 -12.20 -36.76
N LEU A 179 21.42 -11.73 -37.48
CA LEU A 179 21.28 -11.96 -38.92
C LEU A 179 22.40 -11.28 -39.72
N PHE A 180 22.76 -10.05 -39.37
CA PHE A 180 23.83 -9.31 -40.02
C PHE A 180 25.19 -10.00 -39.84
N VAL A 181 25.52 -10.40 -38.61
CA VAL A 181 26.75 -11.16 -38.31
C VAL A 181 26.75 -12.49 -39.06
N GLY A 182 25.61 -13.20 -39.12
CA GLY A 182 25.49 -14.44 -39.89
C GLY A 182 25.73 -14.23 -41.40
N ALA A 183 25.20 -13.16 -41.99
CA ALA A 183 25.46 -12.80 -43.39
C ALA A 183 26.93 -12.44 -43.63
N MET A 184 27.55 -11.71 -42.69
CA MET A 184 28.96 -11.33 -42.78
C MET A 184 29.89 -12.54 -42.67
N VAL A 185 29.62 -13.47 -41.74
CA VAL A 185 30.37 -14.72 -41.60
C VAL A 185 30.21 -15.59 -42.84
N THR A 186 29.01 -15.74 -43.39
CA THR A 186 28.78 -16.54 -44.60
C THR A 186 29.47 -15.94 -45.83
N ASN A 187 29.47 -14.61 -45.96
CA ASN A 187 30.22 -13.93 -47.01
C ASN A 187 31.73 -14.11 -46.84
N TRP A 188 32.26 -13.96 -45.62
CA TRP A 188 33.67 -14.17 -45.31
C TRP A 188 34.14 -15.63 -45.54
N VAL A 189 33.28 -16.60 -45.24
CA VAL A 189 33.52 -18.03 -45.57
C VAL A 189 33.61 -18.23 -47.09
N ARG A 190 32.71 -17.60 -47.85
CA ARG A 190 32.66 -17.71 -49.32
C ARG A 190 33.86 -17.06 -50.00
N GLU A 191 34.38 -15.97 -49.43
CA GLU A 191 35.60 -15.27 -49.89
C GLU A 191 36.90 -16.02 -49.54
N GLY A 192 36.82 -17.22 -48.97
CA GLY A 192 37.98 -18.08 -48.70
C GLY A 192 38.65 -17.82 -47.35
N GLY A 193 38.02 -17.07 -46.43
CA GLY A 193 38.56 -16.79 -45.09
C GLY A 193 38.86 -18.06 -44.27
N LEU A 194 38.08 -19.12 -44.45
CA LEU A 194 38.36 -20.43 -43.84
C LEU A 194 39.66 -21.06 -44.36
N GLN A 195 39.96 -20.89 -45.65
CA GLN A 195 41.21 -21.39 -46.24
C GLN A 195 42.41 -20.60 -45.73
N GLN A 196 42.26 -19.30 -45.49
CA GLN A 196 43.33 -18.45 -44.94
C GLN A 196 43.65 -18.78 -43.48
N LEU A 197 42.65 -19.14 -42.67
CA LEU A 197 42.83 -19.61 -41.29
C LEU A 197 43.42 -21.02 -41.20
N LEU A 198 42.99 -21.94 -42.07
CA LEU A 198 43.58 -23.28 -42.17
C LEU A 198 44.99 -23.26 -42.77
N ALA A 199 45.27 -22.32 -43.69
CA ALA A 199 46.61 -22.09 -44.22
C ALA A 199 47.54 -21.52 -43.16
N ALA A 200 47.08 -20.53 -42.37
CA ALA A 200 47.85 -19.96 -41.26
C ALA A 200 48.20 -21.00 -40.18
N SER A 201 47.36 -22.03 -39.95
CA SER A 201 47.71 -23.13 -39.06
C SER A 201 48.66 -24.16 -39.69
N SER A 202 48.75 -24.27 -41.02
CA SER A 202 49.74 -25.13 -41.70
C SER A 202 51.13 -24.48 -41.84
N THR A 203 51.23 -23.15 -42.00
CA THR A 203 52.53 -22.47 -42.15
C THR A 203 53.37 -22.50 -40.87
N GLY A 204 52.77 -22.80 -39.71
CA GLY A 204 53.47 -22.93 -38.43
C GLY A 204 54.20 -24.27 -38.22
N LEU A 205 54.03 -25.25 -39.11
CA LEU A 205 54.64 -26.60 -38.96
C LEU A 205 55.77 -26.88 -39.97
N ASP A 206 55.89 -26.12 -41.06
CA ASP A 206 56.92 -26.33 -42.09
C ASP A 206 58.26 -25.62 -41.80
N GLN A 207 58.35 -24.81 -40.75
CA GLN A 207 59.58 -24.10 -40.35
C GLN A 207 60.24 -24.75 -39.12
N ALA A 208 60.31 -26.08 -39.08
CA ALA A 208 60.98 -26.81 -38.01
C ALA A 208 61.88 -27.97 -38.49
N ASN A 209 62.05 -28.16 -39.80
CA ASN A 209 62.67 -29.38 -40.33
C ASN A 209 63.70 -29.16 -41.46
N ASP A 210 64.51 -28.10 -41.37
CA ASP A 210 65.76 -28.07 -42.15
C ASP A 210 66.91 -27.48 -41.32
N ALA A 211 67.60 -28.38 -40.61
CA ALA A 211 68.87 -28.11 -39.96
C ALA A 211 69.86 -29.23 -40.31
N SER A 212 70.77 -28.95 -41.26
CA SER A 212 72.08 -29.62 -41.39
C SER A 212 72.99 -28.71 -42.25
N VAL A 213 74.29 -28.52 -42.08
CA VAL A 213 75.36 -28.86 -41.12
C VAL A 213 76.51 -27.88 -41.48
N ASP A 214 77.25 -27.42 -40.47
CA ASP A 214 78.43 -26.51 -40.44
C ASP A 214 79.61 -26.89 -41.40
N PRO A 215 80.67 -26.07 -41.67
CA PRO A 215 81.44 -25.26 -40.69
C PRO A 215 82.10 -23.92 -41.18
N ARG A 216 82.37 -22.97 -40.26
CA ARG A 216 83.71 -22.34 -40.00
C ARG A 216 83.69 -20.96 -39.27
N VAL A 217 84.43 -20.92 -38.16
CA VAL A 217 85.40 -19.89 -37.71
C VAL A 217 84.94 -18.63 -36.94
N ASN A 218 85.45 -18.55 -35.69
CA ASN A 218 85.80 -17.41 -34.81
C ASN A 218 84.69 -16.43 -34.36
N SER A 219 84.68 -15.88 -33.15
CA SER A 219 85.50 -16.01 -31.93
C SER A 219 84.89 -15.08 -30.87
N SER A 220 85.08 -15.45 -29.59
CA SER A 220 85.19 -14.56 -28.43
C SER A 220 83.92 -14.01 -27.76
N GLY A 221 83.83 -14.20 -26.44
CA GLY A 221 82.99 -13.40 -25.55
C GLY A 221 82.27 -14.20 -24.48
N ALA A 222 82.77 -14.13 -23.25
CA ALA A 222 82.37 -14.93 -22.09
C ALA A 222 81.02 -14.56 -21.43
N ILE A 223 80.44 -15.57 -20.77
CA ILE A 223 79.39 -15.58 -19.71
C ILE A 223 80.02 -14.93 -18.43
N PRO A 224 79.31 -14.32 -17.44
CA PRO A 224 78.12 -14.89 -16.80
C PRO A 224 77.06 -13.94 -16.16
N SER A 225 75.81 -14.42 -16.06
CA SER A 225 75.07 -14.85 -14.85
C SER A 225 74.46 -13.75 -13.94
N ASN A 226 73.12 -13.78 -13.83
CA ASN A 226 72.36 -13.92 -12.57
C ASN A 226 70.87 -13.84 -12.93
N ALA A 227 70.02 -14.84 -12.66
CA ALA A 227 69.58 -15.36 -11.36
C ALA A 227 68.62 -14.41 -10.63
N ALA A 228 67.39 -14.92 -10.47
CA ALA A 228 66.41 -14.68 -9.41
C ALA A 228 65.83 -13.27 -9.24
N ASP A 229 64.50 -13.15 -9.29
CA ASP A 229 63.75 -13.19 -8.03
C ASP A 229 62.23 -13.31 -8.24
N SER A 230 61.67 -14.24 -7.49
CA SER A 230 60.26 -14.41 -7.16
C SER A 230 59.87 -13.43 -6.05
N VAL A 231 58.72 -12.77 -6.15
CA VAL A 231 57.97 -12.32 -4.95
C VAL A 231 56.47 -12.49 -5.16
N SER A 232 55.93 -13.43 -4.40
CA SER A 232 54.55 -13.54 -3.93
C SER A 232 54.27 -12.57 -2.77
N ASN A 233 53.06 -12.00 -2.66
CA ASN A 233 52.19 -12.07 -1.47
C ASN A 233 50.89 -11.24 -1.69
N SER A 234 49.70 -11.85 -1.54
CA SER A 234 48.81 -11.90 -0.35
C SER A 234 47.93 -10.64 -0.17
N THR A 235 46.61 -10.75 -0.37
CA THR A 235 45.57 -10.98 0.66
C THR A 235 45.24 -9.72 1.46
N GLU A 236 44.00 -9.22 1.35
CA GLU A 236 43.21 -8.83 2.53
C GLU A 236 41.71 -8.74 2.21
N ALA A 237 40.93 -9.09 3.22
CA ALA A 237 39.49 -9.21 3.25
C ALA A 237 38.89 -8.09 4.12
N GLY A 238 37.59 -7.83 3.93
CA GLY A 238 36.71 -7.36 5.01
C GLY A 238 36.12 -5.97 4.84
N GLY A 239 34.80 -5.87 5.04
CA GLY A 239 34.11 -4.60 5.28
C GLY A 239 32.63 -4.65 4.95
N GLY A 240 31.80 -5.04 5.93
CA GLY A 240 30.34 -4.86 5.89
C GLY A 240 29.90 -3.48 6.40
N VAL A 241 28.61 -3.41 6.80
CA VAL A 241 27.84 -2.26 7.36
C VAL A 241 27.19 -1.42 6.24
N LYS A 242 25.88 -1.13 6.19
CA LYS A 242 24.80 -1.05 7.20
C LYS A 242 23.45 -1.30 6.51
#